data_AF-A0A953ZFQ4-F1
#
_entry.id   AF-A0A953ZFQ4-F1
#
_cell.length_a   1.000
_cell.length_b   1.000
_cell.length_c   1.000
_cell.angle_alpha   90.00
_cell.angle_beta   90.00
_cell.angle_gamma   90.00
#
_symmetry.space_group_name_H-M   'P 1'
#
loop_
_entity.id
_entity.type
_entity.pdbx_description
1 polymer ?
#
loop_
_entity_poly.entity_id
_entity_poly.type
_entity_poly.pdbx_seq_one_letter_code
_entity_poly.pdbx_strand_id
1 'polypeptide(L)'
;MGEVGFFLLLALVTVFVFGLTESLAIRRRRKRRELVDSRQPQSDEVFTAGISALTQVPQSFVRAFRLAVGRAIGADYTRLLPTDRIARDLKVTNFDVWELAAVLERAFDQRVRVLDIVRAETLRELCKAIYLKSEEISEVDPPLHRDPVPRVRAPEPEVVKPVEITVPADAPDDDNQQSVEPAHPNPL
;
A
#
# COMPACT_ATOMS: atom_id res chain seq x y z
N MET A 1 -27.26 20.43 -45.64
CA MET A 1 -27.29 21.57 -44.70
C MET A 1 -27.59 21.15 -43.25
N GLY A 2 -28.41 20.12 -42.98
CA GLY A 2 -28.79 19.73 -41.60
C GLY A 2 -27.69 19.06 -40.75
N GLU A 3 -26.82 18.24 -41.35
CA GLU A 3 -25.81 17.48 -40.59
C GLU A 3 -24.68 18.36 -40.04
N VAL A 4 -24.14 19.28 -40.85
CA VAL A 4 -23.07 20.19 -40.41
C VAL A 4 -23.55 21.11 -39.27
N GLY A 5 -24.80 21.59 -39.35
CA GLY A 5 -25.42 22.36 -38.26
C GLY A 5 -25.61 21.54 -36.98
N PHE A 6 -25.98 20.26 -37.11
CA PHE A 6 -26.10 19.34 -35.98
C PHE A 6 -24.75 19.06 -35.31
N PHE A 7 -23.68 18.80 -36.08
CA PHE A 7 -22.34 18.60 -35.52
C PHE A 7 -21.79 19.86 -34.85
N LEU A 8 -22.01 21.04 -35.43
CA LEU A 8 -21.61 22.31 -34.81
C LEU A 8 -22.37 22.59 -33.51
N LEU A 9 -23.67 22.30 -33.48
CA LEU A 9 -24.48 22.41 -32.26
C LEU A 9 -23.96 21.45 -31.19
N LEU A 10 -23.67 20.20 -31.54
CA LEU A 10 -23.19 19.18 -30.61
C LEU A 10 -21.79 19.53 -30.07
N ALA A 11 -20.90 20.06 -30.92
CA ALA A 11 -19.60 20.59 -30.51
C ALA A 11 -19.75 21.78 -29.55
N LEU A 12 -20.68 22.70 -29.82
CA LEU A 12 -20.91 23.86 -28.96
C LEU A 12 -21.50 23.45 -27.61
N VAL A 13 -22.46 22.52 -27.59
CA VAL A 13 -23.03 21.96 -26.36
C VAL A 13 -21.97 21.23 -25.55
N THR A 14 -21.12 20.42 -26.17
CA THR A 14 -20.06 19.71 -25.45
C THR A 14 -19.02 20.67 -24.85
N VAL A 15 -18.56 21.67 -25.60
CA VAL A 15 -17.65 22.71 -25.08
C VAL A 15 -18.29 23.50 -23.94
N PHE A 16 -19.56 23.87 -24.09
CA PHE A 16 -20.28 24.61 -23.06
C PHE A 16 -20.49 23.79 -21.78
N VAL A 17 -20.93 22.54 -21.92
CA VAL A 17 -21.09 21.61 -20.78
C VAL A 17 -19.76 21.38 -20.09
N PHE A 18 -18.69 21.14 -20.86
CA PHE A 18 -17.34 20.96 -20.30
C PHE A 18 -16.89 22.21 -19.54
N GLY A 19 -17.01 23.40 -20.12
CA GLY A 19 -16.65 24.66 -19.46
C GLY A 19 -17.47 24.94 -18.20
N LEU A 20 -18.77 24.61 -18.19
CA LEU A 20 -19.60 24.68 -16.98
C LEU A 20 -19.13 23.69 -15.91
N THR A 21 -18.79 22.46 -16.28
CA THR A 21 -18.32 21.47 -15.31
C THR A 21 -16.99 21.87 -14.67
N GLU A 22 -16.04 22.38 -15.46
CA GLU A 22 -14.74 22.85 -14.93
C GLU A 22 -14.90 24.08 -14.04
N SER A 23 -15.67 25.08 -14.48
CA SER A 23 -15.90 26.30 -13.69
C SER A 23 -16.60 26.00 -12.35
N LEU A 24 -17.55 25.07 -12.33
CA LEU A 24 -18.18 24.59 -11.11
C LEU A 24 -17.20 23.82 -10.21
N ALA A 25 -16.34 22.98 -10.80
CA ALA A 25 -15.32 22.24 -10.06
C ALA A 25 -14.30 23.20 -9.41
N ILE A 26 -13.82 24.20 -10.14
CA ILE A 26 -12.90 25.23 -9.62
C ILE A 26 -13.55 26.02 -8.48
N ARG A 27 -14.81 26.44 -8.65
CA ARG A 27 -15.53 27.18 -7.61
C ARG A 27 -15.73 26.35 -6.35
N ARG A 28 -16.02 25.05 -6.48
CA ARG A 28 -16.14 24.13 -5.34
C ARG A 28 -14.80 23.92 -4.64
N ARG A 29 -13.72 23.73 -5.40
CA ARG A 29 -12.34 23.64 -4.88
C ARG A 29 -11.96 24.89 -4.08
N ARG A 30 -12.28 26.08 -4.58
CA ARG A 30 -12.05 27.34 -3.85
C ARG A 30 -12.83 27.42 -2.54
N LYS A 31 -14.15 27.15 -2.57
CA LYS A 31 -14.98 27.13 -1.35
C LYS A 31 -14.48 26.11 -0.32
N ARG A 32 -14.06 24.93 -0.79
CA ARG A 32 -13.46 23.89 0.06
C ARG A 32 -12.17 24.36 0.71
N ARG A 33 -11.27 24.95 -0.07
CA ARG A 33 -10.03 25.56 0.44
C ARG A 33 -10.35 26.60 1.50
N GLU A 34 -11.24 27.55 1.24
CA GLU A 34 -11.64 28.55 2.24
C GLU A 34 -12.18 27.93 3.55
N LEU A 35 -12.97 26.86 3.45
CA LEU A 35 -13.53 26.14 4.61
C LEU A 35 -12.49 25.32 5.39
N VAL A 36 -11.49 24.76 4.72
CA VAL A 36 -10.44 23.94 5.36
C VAL A 36 -9.31 24.84 5.85
N ASP A 37 -8.91 25.82 5.05
CA ASP A 37 -7.81 26.75 5.32
C ASP A 37 -8.15 27.78 6.40
N SER A 38 -9.42 27.93 6.78
CA SER A 38 -9.83 28.73 7.93
C SER A 38 -9.62 28.03 9.28
N ARG A 39 -9.39 26.71 9.28
CA ARG A 39 -9.25 25.90 10.51
C ARG A 39 -7.84 25.98 11.07
N GLN A 40 -7.66 25.82 12.37
CA GLN A 40 -6.31 25.76 12.94
C GLN A 40 -5.55 24.52 12.45
N PRO A 41 -4.25 24.65 12.12
CA PRO A 41 -3.42 23.51 11.74
C PRO A 41 -3.28 22.54 12.92
N GLN A 42 -3.39 21.25 12.64
CA GLN A 42 -3.23 20.16 13.60
C GLN A 42 -1.97 19.35 13.29
N SER A 43 -1.21 19.03 14.35
CA SER A 43 -0.06 18.15 14.27
C SER A 43 -0.48 16.74 13.84
N ASP A 44 0.46 16.02 13.24
CA ASP A 44 0.24 14.62 12.83
C ASP A 44 -0.04 13.71 14.03
N GLU A 45 0.47 14.05 15.21
CA GLU A 45 0.21 13.33 16.46
C GLU A 45 -1.25 13.40 16.88
N VAL A 46 -1.85 14.60 16.82
CA VAL A 46 -3.27 14.80 17.17
C VAL A 46 -4.18 14.05 16.20
N PHE A 47 -3.86 14.11 14.91
CA PHE A 47 -4.61 13.37 13.90
C PHE A 47 -4.46 11.86 14.09
N THR A 48 -3.23 11.39 14.36
CA THR A 48 -2.94 9.97 14.64
C THR A 48 -3.71 9.51 15.87
N ALA A 49 -3.70 10.27 16.97
CA ALA A 49 -4.47 9.97 18.18
C ALA A 49 -5.98 9.85 17.90
N GLY A 50 -6.51 10.70 17.02
CA GLY A 50 -7.90 10.63 16.57
C GLY A 50 -8.22 9.37 15.76
N ILE A 51 -7.24 8.75 15.11
CA ILE A 51 -7.39 7.48 14.39
C ILE A 51 -7.14 6.28 15.32
N SER A 52 -6.09 6.37 16.13
CA SER A 52 -5.46 5.26 16.81
C SER A 52 -6.16 4.78 18.06
N ALA A 53 -7.23 5.45 18.49
CA ALA A 53 -8.02 5.08 19.66
C ALA A 53 -8.51 3.62 19.67
N LEU A 54 -8.57 2.94 18.52
CA LEU A 54 -8.97 1.53 18.39
C LEU A 54 -8.05 0.66 17.50
N THR A 55 -7.18 1.27 16.70
CA THR A 55 -6.33 0.55 15.72
C THR A 55 -4.98 1.26 15.67
N GLN A 56 -3.89 0.59 16.03
CA GLN A 56 -2.57 1.23 16.05
C GLN A 56 -2.08 1.48 14.62
N VAL A 57 -2.37 2.66 14.08
CA VAL A 57 -1.85 3.10 12.78
C VAL A 57 -0.57 3.90 13.02
N PRO A 58 0.56 3.58 12.35
CA PRO A 58 1.80 4.31 12.50
C PRO A 58 1.66 5.75 12.00
N GLN A 59 2.27 6.69 12.72
CA GLN A 59 2.19 8.13 12.42
C GLN A 59 2.71 8.46 11.02
N SER A 60 3.71 7.73 10.52
CA SER A 60 4.25 7.88 9.16
C SER A 60 3.19 7.59 8.09
N PHE A 61 2.41 6.53 8.28
CA PHE A 61 1.30 6.16 7.39
C PHE A 61 0.21 7.22 7.43
N VAL A 62 -0.17 7.66 8.62
CA VAL A 62 -1.16 8.74 8.82
C VAL A 62 -0.72 10.03 8.11
N ARG A 63 0.56 10.41 8.24
CA ARG A 63 1.11 11.59 7.56
C ARG A 63 1.06 11.44 6.05
N ALA A 64 1.48 10.31 5.51
CA ALA A 64 1.39 10.02 4.07
C ALA A 64 -0.05 10.08 3.57
N PHE A 65 -0.99 9.52 4.34
CA PHE A 65 -2.42 9.55 4.04
C PHE A 65 -2.95 10.98 4.00
N ARG A 66 -2.67 11.80 5.02
CA ARG A 66 -3.09 13.22 5.07
C ARG A 66 -2.55 14.00 3.87
N LEU A 67 -1.28 13.80 3.53
CA LEU A 67 -0.65 14.43 2.37
C LEU A 67 -1.32 14.03 1.05
N ALA A 68 -1.58 12.73 0.86
CA ALA A 68 -2.27 12.21 -0.32
C ALA A 68 -3.69 12.79 -0.45
N VAL A 69 -4.44 12.80 0.65
CA VAL A 69 -5.79 13.39 0.71
C VAL A 69 -5.74 14.88 0.40
N GLY A 70 -4.86 15.63 1.07
CA GLY A 70 -4.67 17.06 0.85
C GLY A 70 -4.33 17.41 -0.60
N ARG A 71 -3.48 16.59 -1.25
CA ARG A 71 -3.16 16.73 -2.67
C ARG A 71 -4.38 16.48 -3.56
N ALA A 72 -5.10 15.38 -3.34
CA ALA A 72 -6.26 15.00 -4.16
C ALA A 72 -7.40 16.03 -4.09
N ILE A 73 -7.71 16.52 -2.89
CA ILE A 73 -8.78 17.52 -2.71
C ILE A 73 -8.27 18.95 -2.90
N GLY A 74 -6.96 19.13 -2.99
CA GLY A 74 -6.29 20.42 -3.09
C GLY A 74 -6.53 21.31 -1.88
N ALA A 75 -6.39 20.78 -0.66
CA ALA A 75 -6.50 21.55 0.59
C ALA A 75 -5.25 21.33 1.45
N ASP A 76 -5.02 22.22 2.43
CA ASP A 76 -3.90 22.07 3.37
C ASP A 76 -4.09 20.81 4.23
N TYR A 77 -3.15 19.86 4.09
CA TYR A 77 -3.20 18.57 4.79
C TYR A 77 -3.11 18.73 6.31
N THR A 78 -2.47 19.80 6.80
CA THR A 78 -2.31 20.06 8.24
C THR A 78 -3.65 20.42 8.90
N ARG A 79 -4.63 20.87 8.11
CA ARG A 79 -5.94 21.33 8.60
C ARG A 79 -7.06 20.30 8.44
N LEU A 80 -6.72 19.13 7.90
CA LEU A 80 -7.62 17.99 7.85
C LEU A 80 -7.76 17.38 9.24
N LEU A 81 -9.00 17.05 9.59
CA LEU A 81 -9.38 16.42 10.85
C LEU A 81 -9.76 14.95 10.61
N PRO A 82 -9.46 14.03 11.55
CA PRO A 82 -9.80 12.63 11.37
C PRO A 82 -11.33 12.40 11.35
N THR A 83 -12.09 13.29 11.96
CA THR A 83 -13.57 13.26 11.97
C THR A 83 -14.21 13.89 10.75
N ASP A 84 -13.43 14.47 9.83
CA ASP A 84 -13.98 15.13 8.64
C ASP A 84 -14.77 14.13 7.80
N ARG A 85 -16.04 14.45 7.56
CA ARG A 85 -16.88 13.68 6.65
C ARG A 85 -16.53 14.01 5.22
N ILE A 86 -16.23 12.98 4.43
CA ILE A 86 -15.72 13.12 3.05
C ILE A 86 -16.71 13.90 2.17
N ALA A 87 -17.98 13.51 2.16
CA ALA A 87 -19.00 14.19 1.35
C ALA A 87 -19.45 15.53 1.94
N ARG A 88 -19.62 15.62 3.27
CA ARG A 88 -20.28 16.77 3.92
C ARG A 88 -19.33 17.90 4.26
N ASP A 89 -18.20 17.59 4.89
CA ASP A 89 -17.29 18.58 5.47
C ASP A 89 -16.21 18.95 4.47
N LEU A 90 -15.69 17.96 3.74
CA LEU A 90 -14.72 18.17 2.67
C LEU A 90 -15.38 18.45 1.32
N LYS A 91 -16.71 18.45 1.21
CA LYS A 91 -17.44 18.73 -0.04
C LYS A 91 -16.91 17.93 -1.25
N VAL A 92 -16.44 16.70 -1.01
CA VAL A 92 -15.90 15.82 -2.05
C VAL A 92 -17.07 15.37 -2.91
N THR A 93 -16.96 15.59 -4.21
CA THR A 93 -17.94 15.17 -5.22
C THR A 93 -17.44 13.94 -5.96
N ASN A 94 -18.29 13.28 -6.75
CA ASN A 94 -17.92 12.04 -7.46
C ASN A 94 -16.57 12.16 -8.18
N PHE A 95 -16.31 13.25 -8.90
CA PHE A 95 -15.02 13.46 -9.58
C PHE A 95 -13.84 13.51 -8.60
N ASP A 96 -13.98 14.20 -7.48
CA ASP A 96 -12.96 14.25 -6.44
C ASP A 96 -12.76 12.86 -5.79
N VAL A 97 -13.79 12.01 -5.72
CA VAL A 97 -13.67 10.62 -5.23
C VAL A 97 -12.81 9.76 -6.17
N TRP A 98 -12.99 9.90 -7.49
CA TRP A 98 -12.15 9.21 -8.49
C TRP A 98 -10.70 9.66 -8.39
N GLU A 99 -10.46 10.97 -8.27
CA GLU A 99 -9.11 11.52 -8.09
C GLU A 99 -8.48 11.03 -6.77
N LEU A 100 -9.26 11.02 -5.68
CA LEU A 100 -8.81 10.53 -4.39
C LEU A 100 -8.45 9.04 -4.44
N ALA A 101 -9.25 8.21 -5.12
CA ALA A 101 -8.93 6.80 -5.35
C ALA A 101 -7.60 6.63 -6.08
N ALA A 102 -7.41 7.33 -7.21
CA ALA A 102 -6.20 7.23 -8.00
C ALA A 102 -4.95 7.72 -7.24
N VAL A 103 -5.08 8.80 -6.46
CA VAL A 103 -3.97 9.35 -5.66
C VAL A 103 -3.61 8.41 -4.51
N LEU A 104 -4.60 7.85 -3.81
CA LEU A 104 -4.35 6.90 -2.71
C LEU A 104 -3.79 5.58 -3.23
N GLU A 105 -4.30 5.08 -4.35
CA GLU A 105 -3.78 3.87 -5.00
C GLU A 105 -2.30 4.01 -5.35
N ARG A 106 -1.92 5.16 -5.93
CA ARG A 106 -0.52 5.46 -6.22
C ARG A 106 0.33 5.69 -4.97
N ALA A 107 -0.22 6.25 -3.90
CA ALA A 107 0.52 6.57 -2.68
C ALA A 107 0.85 5.33 -1.84
N PHE A 108 -0.02 4.32 -1.87
CA PHE A 108 0.10 3.12 -1.03
C PHE A 108 0.35 1.83 -1.81
N ASP A 109 0.50 1.93 -3.14
CA ASP A 109 0.74 0.79 -4.04
C ASP A 109 -0.31 -0.32 -3.91
N GLN A 110 -1.57 0.07 -3.68
CA GLN A 110 -2.69 -0.82 -3.36
C GLN A 110 -3.95 -0.40 -4.11
N ARG A 111 -4.77 -1.38 -4.50
CA ARG A 111 -6.05 -1.09 -5.17
C ARG A 111 -7.02 -0.39 -4.22
N VAL A 112 -7.32 0.88 -4.51
CA VAL A 112 -8.32 1.66 -3.77
C VAL A 112 -9.54 1.85 -4.64
N ARG A 113 -10.62 1.12 -4.34
CA ARG A 113 -11.86 1.25 -5.11
C ARG A 113 -12.61 2.51 -4.68
N VAL A 114 -13.23 3.18 -5.65
CA VAL A 114 -14.15 4.32 -5.43
C VAL A 114 -15.23 3.96 -4.39
N LEU A 115 -15.75 2.73 -4.43
CA LEU A 115 -16.74 2.25 -3.47
C LEU A 115 -16.21 2.22 -2.03
N ASP A 116 -14.93 1.94 -1.82
CA ASP A 116 -14.34 1.91 -0.48
C ASP A 116 -14.28 3.33 0.11
N ILE A 117 -14.04 4.34 -0.72
CA ILE A 117 -14.07 5.76 -0.32
C ILE A 117 -15.49 6.23 -0.05
N VAL A 118 -16.46 5.85 -0.88
CA VAL A 118 -17.87 6.22 -0.68
C VAL A 118 -18.44 5.58 0.59
N ARG A 119 -17.99 4.36 0.92
CA ARG A 119 -18.38 3.66 2.15
C ARG A 119 -17.73 4.24 3.40
N ALA A 120 -16.51 4.77 3.29
CA ALA A 120 -15.90 5.47 4.41
C ALA A 120 -16.63 6.81 4.62
N GLU A 121 -17.29 6.98 5.76
CA GLU A 121 -17.98 8.24 6.05
C GLU A 121 -16.97 9.34 6.39
N THR A 122 -15.89 8.96 7.09
CA THR A 122 -14.88 9.87 7.63
C THR A 122 -13.46 9.53 7.15
N LEU A 123 -12.56 10.53 7.20
CA LEU A 123 -11.15 10.33 6.91
C LEU A 123 -10.50 9.27 7.82
N ARG A 124 -10.94 9.18 9.08
CA ARG A 124 -10.51 8.17 10.03
C ARG A 124 -10.81 6.75 9.54
N GLU A 125 -12.05 6.49 9.15
CA GLU A 125 -12.48 5.18 8.68
C GLU A 125 -11.75 4.79 7.40
N LEU A 126 -11.60 5.75 6.48
CA LEU A 126 -10.85 5.52 5.24
C LEU A 126 -9.39 5.16 5.53
N CYS A 127 -8.72 5.92 6.40
CA CYS A 127 -7.33 5.66 6.78
C CYS A 127 -7.16 4.27 7.39
N LYS A 128 -8.10 3.84 8.25
CA LYS A 128 -8.09 2.50 8.83
C LYS A 128 -8.30 1.41 7.80
N ALA A 129 -9.26 1.59 6.90
CA ALA A 129 -9.56 0.61 5.86
C ALA A 129 -8.35 0.38 4.94
N ILE A 130 -7.64 1.44 4.56
CA ILE A 130 -6.43 1.33 3.74
C ILE A 130 -5.28 0.70 4.54
N TYR A 131 -5.12 1.10 5.81
CA TYR A 131 -4.09 0.52 6.66
C TYR A 131 -4.29 -1.00 6.87
N LEU A 132 -5.50 -1.45 7.18
CA LEU A 132 -5.80 -2.87 7.37
C LEU A 132 -5.53 -3.66 6.08
N LYS A 133 -5.94 -3.14 4.92
CA LYS A 133 -5.59 -3.75 3.62
C LYS A 133 -4.10 -3.80 3.34
N SER A 134 -3.32 -2.85 3.89
CA SER A 134 -1.87 -2.85 3.75
C SER A 134 -1.15 -3.90 4.58
N GLU A 135 -1.73 -4.27 5.73
CA GLU A 135 -1.22 -5.36 6.57
C GLU A 135 -1.68 -6.72 6.04
N GLU A 136 -2.90 -6.79 5.50
CA GLU A 136 -3.43 -7.94 4.78
C GLU A 136 -2.80 -8.03 3.36
N ILE A 137 -1.48 -8.22 3.28
CA ILE A 137 -0.83 -8.64 2.03
C ILE A 137 -1.28 -10.08 1.75
N SER A 138 -2.48 -10.21 1.21
CA SER A 138 -3.09 -11.46 0.81
C SER A 138 -2.63 -11.79 -0.61
N GLU A 139 -2.30 -13.05 -0.84
CA GLU A 139 -1.99 -13.62 -2.17
C GLU A 139 -3.07 -13.32 -3.24
N VAL A 140 -4.24 -12.85 -2.80
CA VAL A 140 -5.43 -12.51 -3.61
C VAL A 140 -5.33 -11.14 -4.31
N ASP A 141 -4.61 -10.15 -3.76
CA ASP A 141 -4.44 -8.82 -4.38
C ASP A 141 -2.98 -8.35 -4.20
N PRO A 142 -2.07 -8.75 -5.11
CA PRO A 142 -0.68 -8.31 -5.03
C PRO A 142 -0.55 -6.79 -5.23
N PRO A 143 0.43 -6.14 -4.58
CA PRO A 143 0.71 -4.72 -4.78
C PRO A 143 0.99 -4.41 -6.26
N LEU A 144 0.56 -3.24 -6.71
CA LEU A 144 0.49 -2.88 -8.14
C LEU A 144 1.86 -2.72 -8.81
N HIS A 145 2.92 -2.42 -8.05
CA HIS A 145 4.26 -2.13 -8.58
C HIS A 145 5.37 -3.05 -8.10
N ARG A 146 5.06 -4.17 -7.41
CA ARG A 146 6.06 -5.24 -7.31
C ARG A 146 6.08 -6.02 -8.61
N ASP A 147 7.20 -5.93 -9.32
CA ASP A 147 7.56 -6.95 -10.31
C ASP A 147 7.33 -8.32 -9.66
N PRO A 148 6.73 -9.29 -10.38
CA PRO A 148 6.63 -10.64 -9.87
C PRO A 148 8.06 -11.07 -9.54
N VAL A 149 8.32 -11.34 -8.27
CA VAL A 149 9.59 -11.95 -7.85
C VAL A 149 9.80 -13.12 -8.78
N PRO A 150 10.90 -13.17 -9.56
CA PRO A 150 11.17 -14.32 -10.41
C PRO A 150 11.04 -15.54 -9.52
N ARG A 151 10.13 -16.46 -9.85
CA ARG A 151 10.02 -17.73 -9.14
C ARG A 151 11.35 -18.43 -9.35
N VAL A 152 12.31 -18.20 -8.45
CA VAL A 152 13.53 -18.97 -8.38
C VAL A 152 13.04 -20.37 -8.09
N ARG A 153 13.00 -21.23 -9.12
CA ARG A 153 12.84 -22.67 -8.93
C ARG A 153 13.81 -23.02 -7.82
N ALA A 154 13.29 -23.55 -6.70
CA ALA A 154 14.15 -24.15 -5.70
C ALA A 154 15.14 -25.07 -6.43
N PRO A 155 16.45 -25.00 -6.14
CA PRO A 155 17.40 -25.90 -6.79
C PRO A 155 16.90 -27.32 -6.58
N GLU A 156 16.78 -28.08 -7.68
CA GLU A 156 16.36 -29.47 -7.64
C GLU A 156 17.24 -30.21 -6.62
N PRO A 157 16.67 -31.01 -5.70
CA PRO A 157 17.47 -31.68 -4.70
C PRO A 157 18.49 -32.57 -5.41
N GLU A 158 19.78 -32.30 -5.21
CA GLU A 158 20.86 -33.14 -5.74
C GLU A 158 20.61 -34.58 -5.27
N VAL A 159 20.30 -35.46 -6.23
CA VAL A 159 20.22 -36.89 -6.00
C VAL A 159 21.65 -37.35 -5.70
N VAL A 160 21.98 -37.48 -4.43
CA VAL A 160 23.22 -38.10 -3.97
C VAL A 160 23.22 -39.54 -4.49
N LYS A 161 23.99 -39.80 -5.54
CA LYS A 161 24.23 -41.17 -6.01
C LYS A 161 25.05 -41.90 -4.92
N PRO A 162 24.62 -43.09 -4.48
CA PRO A 162 25.40 -43.84 -3.51
C PRO A 162 26.76 -44.21 -4.12
N VAL A 163 27.82 -43.94 -3.37
CA VAL A 163 29.19 -44.30 -3.71
C VAL A 163 29.27 -45.84 -3.76
N GLU A 164 29.64 -46.40 -4.91
CA GLU A 164 30.04 -47.79 -5.02
C GLU A 164 31.35 -47.99 -4.26
N ILE A 165 31.27 -48.58 -3.07
CA ILE A 165 32.42 -49.02 -2.30
C ILE A 165 32.93 -50.29 -2.98
N THR A 166 33.98 -50.17 -3.79
CA THR A 166 34.74 -51.32 -4.27
C THR A 166 35.70 -51.75 -3.17
N VAL A 167 35.47 -52.95 -2.62
CA VAL A 167 36.38 -53.62 -1.69
C VAL A 167 37.38 -54.42 -2.51
N PRO A 168 38.69 -54.11 -2.49
CA PRO A 168 39.69 -55.03 -3.00
C PRO A 168 40.01 -56.10 -1.94
N ALA A 169 39.90 -57.36 -2.35
CA ALA A 169 40.19 -58.55 -1.56
C ALA A 169 41.70 -58.83 -1.49
N ASP A 170 42.14 -59.25 -0.30
CA ASP A 170 43.27 -60.11 0.08
C ASP A 170 44.67 -59.91 -0.51
N ALA A 171 45.65 -59.72 0.39
CA ALA A 171 46.83 -60.60 0.55
C ALA A 171 47.63 -60.26 1.84
N PRO A 172 48.39 -61.22 2.42
CA PRO A 172 48.61 -61.34 3.87
C PRO A 172 50.05 -61.07 4.39
N ASP A 173 50.15 -61.14 5.72
CA ASP A 173 51.30 -61.37 6.62
C ASP A 173 52.54 -60.45 6.53
N ASP A 174 52.87 -59.76 7.63
CA ASP A 174 53.92 -60.27 8.52
C ASP A 174 54.12 -59.41 9.80
N ASP A 175 54.38 -60.14 10.87
CA ASP A 175 55.32 -59.83 11.96
C ASP A 175 55.04 -58.79 13.07
N ASN A 176 54.83 -59.40 14.25
CA ASN A 176 55.62 -59.22 15.48
C ASN A 176 55.48 -57.97 16.36
N GLN A 177 55.20 -58.27 17.64
CA GLN A 177 55.78 -57.63 18.85
C GLN A 177 55.30 -56.19 19.16
N GLN A 178 54.99 -55.75 20.37
CA GLN A 178 55.10 -56.28 21.73
C GLN A 178 54.46 -55.24 22.68
N SER A 179 54.09 -55.68 23.89
CA SER A 179 54.02 -54.88 25.15
C SER A 179 52.88 -53.85 25.27
N VAL A 180 51.77 -54.13 25.97
CA VAL A 180 51.61 -54.14 27.44
C VAL A 180 52.17 -52.89 28.11
N GLU A 181 51.31 -51.94 28.51
CA GLU A 181 51.17 -51.51 29.92
C GLU A 181 49.90 -50.64 30.12
N PRO A 182 49.08 -50.89 31.17
CA PRO A 182 47.95 -50.04 31.56
C PRO A 182 48.18 -49.27 32.87
N ALA A 183 47.25 -48.34 33.18
CA ALA A 183 47.07 -47.57 34.42
C ALA A 183 48.00 -46.33 34.57
N HIS A 184 47.55 -45.17 35.09
CA HIS A 184 46.64 -44.94 36.21
C HIS A 184 45.78 -43.65 36.06
N PRO A 185 44.73 -43.51 36.90
CA PRO A 185 43.76 -42.41 36.89
C PRO A 185 44.03 -41.30 37.94
N ASN A 186 43.52 -40.09 37.65
CA ASN A 186 42.98 -39.04 38.56
C ASN A 186 43.89 -38.47 39.69
N PRO A 187 43.45 -37.45 40.46
CA PRO A 187 42.73 -36.21 40.14
C PRO A 187 43.40 -34.98 40.82
N LEU A 188 42.90 -33.76 40.55
CA LEU A 188 42.51 -32.73 41.54
C LEU A 188 41.90 -31.51 40.83
#